data_AF-A0A402B4E0-F1
#
_entry.id   AF-A0A402B4E0-F1
#
_cell.length_a   1.000
_cell.length_b   1.000
_cell.length_c   1.000
_cell.angle_alpha   90.00
_cell.angle_beta   90.00
_cell.angle_gamma   90.00
#
_symmetry.space_group_name_H-M   'P 1'
#
loop_
_entity.id
_entity.type
_entity.pdbx_description
1 polymer ?
#
loop_
_entity_poly.entity_id
_entity_poly.type
_entity_poly.pdbx_seq_one_letter_code
_entity_poly.pdbx_strand_id
1 'polypeptide(L)'
;MIQPVKDTYRFDLAHSQYLRIRRLGWLFFLGLILCAVIGVISGAGLWTTYVHNFTLYLKWQDALVALSWFIAFISLLGSVLVIRFLHALHEGHTAGMVTFEDNNTVTVRDLSAENMKSIFWIMNSAFWCFLTALVGLVPAILLAWTTRIPIPFLMVITTGLAGLLSLAGIVVSILALVCILVGCLGGISFCRKLGSSHTYQLNGQATIRIDNFVLTISYPGNPESLVDLNLLSSEDQRQLLALLHKRWVDAEQVWNPTLGEEIAQALEASERLMQVA
;
A
#
# COMPACT_ATOMS: atom_id res chain seq x y z
N MET A 1 -27.49 10.37 -25.80
CA MET A 1 -26.39 10.61 -26.76
C MET A 1 -25.76 11.95 -26.41
N ILE A 2 -24.63 11.95 -25.73
CA ILE A 2 -23.84 13.15 -25.45
C ILE A 2 -22.73 13.13 -26.49
N GLN A 3 -22.63 14.17 -27.33
CA GLN A 3 -21.56 14.29 -28.32
C GLN A 3 -20.21 14.29 -27.58
N PRO A 4 -19.25 13.40 -27.93
CA PRO A 4 -17.88 13.56 -27.45
C PRO A 4 -17.28 14.84 -28.04
N VAL A 5 -16.65 15.64 -27.18
CA VAL A 5 -15.74 16.72 -27.60
C VAL A 5 -14.69 16.10 -28.51
N LYS A 6 -14.36 16.79 -29.60
CA LYS A 6 -13.86 16.22 -30.86
C LYS A 6 -12.55 15.41 -30.78
N ASP A 7 -11.83 15.38 -29.65
CA ASP A 7 -10.58 14.65 -29.45
C ASP A 7 -10.40 14.08 -28.02
N THR A 8 -11.47 13.60 -27.38
CA THR A 8 -11.33 12.89 -26.09
C THR A 8 -11.18 11.37 -26.31
N TYR A 9 -10.03 10.81 -25.93
CA TYR A 9 -9.77 9.36 -25.96
C TYR A 9 -9.74 8.81 -24.55
N ARG A 10 -10.48 7.73 -24.31
CA ARG A 10 -10.61 7.13 -22.99
C ARG A 10 -10.27 5.65 -23.05
N PHE A 11 -9.40 5.21 -22.14
CA PHE A 11 -8.94 3.84 -22.02
C PHE A 11 -9.36 3.28 -20.67
N ASP A 12 -10.12 2.18 -20.72
CA ASP A 12 -10.79 1.60 -19.56
C ASP A 12 -10.07 0.36 -19.03
N LEU A 13 -10.26 0.09 -17.74
CA LEU A 13 -9.83 -1.15 -17.10
C LEU A 13 -10.55 -2.35 -17.73
N ALA A 14 -9.80 -3.36 -18.16
CA ALA A 14 -10.37 -4.58 -18.73
C ALA A 14 -11.39 -5.21 -17.77
N HIS A 15 -12.57 -5.56 -18.27
CA HIS A 15 -13.64 -6.11 -17.43
C HIS A 15 -13.22 -7.38 -16.67
N SER A 16 -12.43 -8.25 -17.32
CA SER A 16 -11.88 -9.47 -16.69
C SER A 16 -10.92 -9.16 -15.54
N GLN A 17 -10.01 -8.19 -15.73
CA GLN A 17 -9.07 -7.74 -14.69
C GLN A 17 -9.81 -7.03 -13.55
N TYR A 18 -10.78 -6.18 -13.87
CA TYR A 18 -11.67 -5.54 -12.88
C TYR A 18 -12.34 -6.57 -11.98
N LEU A 19 -13.00 -7.59 -12.55
CA LEU A 19 -13.66 -8.62 -11.77
C LEU A 19 -12.67 -9.42 -10.91
N ARG A 20 -11.49 -9.75 -11.45
CA ARG A 20 -10.43 -10.47 -10.72
C ARG A 20 -9.93 -9.67 -9.52
N ILE A 21 -9.49 -8.43 -9.74
CA ILE A 21 -8.95 -7.56 -8.69
C ILE A 21 -10.04 -7.24 -7.66
N ARG A 22 -11.27 -6.97 -8.11
CA ARG A 22 -12.42 -6.74 -7.21
C ARG A 22 -12.69 -7.95 -6.31
N ARG A 23 -12.70 -9.17 -6.85
CA ARG A 23 -12.89 -10.39 -6.05
C ARG A 23 -11.79 -10.56 -5.01
N LEU A 24 -10.53 -10.37 -5.40
CA LEU A 24 -9.39 -10.42 -4.48
C LEU A 24 -9.48 -9.35 -3.39
N GLY A 25 -9.85 -8.11 -3.75
CA GLY A 25 -10.04 -7.02 -2.80
C GLY A 25 -11.17 -7.31 -1.80
N TRP A 26 -12.29 -7.89 -2.24
CA TRP A 26 -13.37 -8.31 -1.33
C TRP A 26 -12.96 -9.47 -0.43
N LEU A 27 -12.23 -10.47 -0.94
CA LEU A 27 -11.69 -11.55 -0.12
C LEU A 27 -10.73 -11.00 0.94
N PHE A 28 -9.86 -10.07 0.56
CA PHE A 28 -8.94 -9.43 1.48
C PHE A 28 -9.70 -8.63 2.55
N PHE A 29 -10.67 -7.82 2.14
CA PHE A 29 -11.55 -7.08 3.06
C PHE A 29 -12.26 -7.99 4.05
N LEU A 30 -12.90 -9.07 3.59
CA LEU A 30 -13.59 -10.02 4.47
C LEU A 30 -12.61 -10.71 5.44
N GLY A 31 -11.41 -11.06 4.97
CA GLY A 31 -10.35 -11.59 5.83
C GLY A 31 -9.95 -10.60 6.92
N LEU A 32 -9.83 -9.31 6.59
CA LEU A 32 -9.52 -8.26 7.56
C LEU A 32 -10.64 -8.06 8.59
N ILE A 33 -11.90 -8.05 8.15
CA ILE A 33 -13.04 -7.97 9.08
C ILE A 33 -13.08 -9.18 10.01
N LEU A 34 -12.85 -10.39 9.48
CA LEU A 34 -12.79 -11.60 10.30
C LEU A 34 -11.66 -11.53 11.33
N CYS A 35 -10.46 -11.10 10.92
CA CYS A 35 -9.34 -10.86 11.83
C CYS A 35 -9.68 -9.82 12.90
N ALA A 36 -10.37 -8.74 12.54
CA ALA A 36 -10.79 -7.72 13.48
C ALA A 36 -11.77 -8.27 14.52
N VAL A 37 -12.78 -9.03 14.08
CA VAL A 37 -13.76 -9.67 14.96
C VAL A 37 -13.09 -10.66 15.91
N ILE A 38 -12.20 -11.52 15.40
CA ILE A 38 -11.45 -12.48 16.23
C ILE A 38 -10.58 -11.73 17.25
N GLY A 39 -9.92 -10.66 16.83
CA GLY A 39 -9.11 -9.81 17.72
C GLY A 39 -9.94 -9.20 18.84
N VAL A 40 -11.10 -8.61 18.53
CA VAL A 40 -12.00 -8.01 19.53
C VAL A 40 -12.54 -9.07 20.49
N ILE A 41 -13.02 -10.21 19.98
CA ILE A 41 -13.56 -11.30 20.82
C ILE A 41 -12.47 -11.83 21.75
N SER A 42 -11.27 -12.08 21.23
CA SER A 42 -10.14 -12.57 22.02
C SER A 42 -9.70 -11.56 23.06
N GLY A 43 -9.59 -10.28 22.69
CA GLY A 43 -9.21 -9.19 23.60
C GLY A 43 -10.23 -8.98 24.72
N ALA A 44 -11.53 -8.95 24.38
CA ALA A 44 -12.60 -8.81 25.35
C ALA A 44 -12.71 -10.05 26.26
N GLY A 45 -12.58 -11.26 25.69
CA GLY A 45 -12.58 -12.50 26.45
C GLY A 45 -11.44 -12.52 27.47
N LEU A 46 -10.21 -12.26 27.05
CA LEU A 46 -9.05 -12.21 27.93
C LEU A 46 -9.18 -11.13 29.00
N TRP A 47 -9.74 -9.96 28.67
CA TRP A 47 -9.95 -8.86 29.63
C TRP A 47 -10.77 -9.27 30.85
N THR A 48 -11.72 -10.19 30.68
CA THR A 48 -12.57 -10.66 31.79
C THR A 48 -11.94 -11.73 32.66
N THR A 49 -10.82 -12.34 32.21
CA THR A 49 -10.26 -13.52 32.88
C THR A 49 -9.33 -13.22 34.05
N TYR A 50 -8.85 -11.98 34.20
CA TYR A 50 -7.93 -11.60 35.28
C TYR A 50 -7.95 -10.09 35.56
N VAL A 51 -7.37 -9.70 36.71
CA VAL A 51 -7.31 -8.29 37.11
C VAL A 51 -6.08 -7.61 36.48
N HIS A 52 -6.33 -6.56 35.70
CA HIS A 52 -5.32 -5.70 35.08
C HIS A 52 -4.71 -4.71 36.08
N ASN A 53 -3.93 -5.22 37.03
CA ASN A 53 -3.14 -4.35 37.91
C ASN A 53 -1.86 -3.91 37.21
N PHE A 54 -1.58 -2.60 37.24
CA PHE A 54 -0.35 -2.02 36.71
C PHE A 54 0.87 -2.60 37.45
N THR A 55 1.77 -3.23 36.70
CA THR A 55 3.03 -3.78 37.22
C THR A 55 4.22 -3.17 36.49
N LEU A 56 5.36 -3.08 37.18
CA LEU A 56 6.64 -2.63 36.61
C LEU A 56 7.18 -3.53 35.47
N TYR A 57 6.55 -4.68 35.23
CA TYR A 57 6.87 -5.61 34.15
C TYR A 57 5.60 -5.93 33.35
N LEU A 58 5.77 -6.26 32.06
CA LEU A 58 4.69 -6.66 31.17
C LEU A 58 4.22 -8.08 31.52
N LYS A 59 2.96 -8.25 31.94
CA LYS A 59 2.39 -9.60 32.10
C LYS A 59 2.11 -10.17 30.72
N TRP A 60 2.37 -11.47 30.54
CA TRP A 60 2.10 -12.15 29.27
C TRP A 60 0.63 -12.04 28.85
N GLN A 61 -0.30 -12.00 29.82
CA GLN A 61 -1.73 -11.81 29.56
C GLN A 61 -2.01 -10.39 29.02
N ASP A 62 -1.39 -9.36 29.61
CA ASP A 62 -1.54 -7.97 29.15
C ASP A 62 -0.92 -7.80 27.76
N ALA A 63 0.16 -8.52 27.46
CA ALA A 63 0.76 -8.56 26.13
C ALA A 63 -0.19 -9.20 25.10
N LEU A 64 -0.86 -10.31 25.44
CA LEU A 64 -1.85 -10.95 24.56
C LEU A 64 -3.09 -10.08 24.34
N VAL A 65 -3.56 -9.41 25.38
CA VAL A 65 -4.66 -8.44 25.30
C VAL A 65 -4.25 -7.27 24.40
N ALA A 66 -3.06 -6.70 24.61
CA ALA A 66 -2.56 -5.60 23.77
C ALA A 66 -2.40 -6.04 22.31
N LEU A 67 -1.87 -7.24 22.06
CA LEU A 67 -1.72 -7.82 20.72
C LEU A 67 -3.07 -8.05 20.03
N SER A 68 -4.06 -8.58 20.74
CA SER A 68 -5.40 -8.82 20.18
C SER A 68 -6.12 -7.52 19.81
N TRP A 69 -6.04 -6.49 20.67
CA TRP A 69 -6.54 -5.15 20.34
C TRP A 69 -5.77 -4.51 19.19
N PHE A 70 -4.45 -4.68 19.13
CA PHE A 70 -3.63 -4.15 18.04
C PHE A 70 -3.96 -4.82 16.70
N ILE A 71 -4.13 -6.14 16.67
CA ILE A 71 -4.58 -6.88 15.48
C ILE A 71 -5.93 -6.35 15.01
N ALA A 72 -6.87 -6.12 15.94
CA ALA A 72 -8.16 -5.54 15.59
C ALA A 72 -8.02 -4.14 14.98
N PHE A 73 -7.23 -3.28 15.61
CA PHE A 73 -6.97 -1.92 15.15
C PHE A 73 -6.36 -1.89 13.73
N ILE A 74 -5.28 -2.63 13.48
CA ILE A 74 -4.63 -2.63 12.15
C ILE A 74 -5.51 -3.27 11.09
N SER A 75 -6.33 -4.27 11.46
CA SER A 75 -7.25 -4.93 10.53
C SER A 75 -8.38 -3.99 10.11
N LEU A 76 -8.91 -3.19 11.04
CA LEU A 76 -9.89 -2.15 10.73
C LEU A 76 -9.29 -1.05 9.85
N LEU A 77 -8.07 -0.57 10.16
CA LEU A 77 -7.39 0.43 9.34
C LEU A 77 -7.13 -0.10 7.92
N GLY A 78 -6.65 -1.33 7.81
CA GLY A 78 -6.47 -2.01 6.52
C GLY A 78 -7.78 -2.15 5.74
N SER A 79 -8.89 -2.46 6.43
CA SER A 79 -10.21 -2.57 5.82
C SER A 79 -10.66 -1.26 5.16
N VAL A 80 -10.39 -0.11 5.81
CA VAL A 80 -10.66 1.22 5.25
C VAL A 80 -9.83 1.46 3.98
N LEU A 81 -8.54 1.10 3.99
CA LEU A 81 -7.67 1.22 2.81
C LEU A 81 -8.16 0.34 1.65
N VAL A 82 -8.57 -0.89 1.93
CA VAL A 82 -9.11 -1.82 0.92
C VAL A 82 -10.42 -1.30 0.33
N ILE A 83 -11.34 -0.77 1.14
CA ILE A 83 -12.57 -0.15 0.62
C ILE A 83 -12.24 1.02 -0.30
N ARG A 84 -11.30 1.90 0.10
CA ARG A 84 -10.86 3.02 -0.73
C ARG A 84 -10.24 2.55 -2.05
N PHE A 85 -9.46 1.48 -2.02
CA PHE A 85 -8.94 0.85 -3.22
C PHE A 85 -10.03 0.27 -4.12
N LEU A 86 -11.02 -0.42 -3.54
CA LEU A 86 -12.17 -0.92 -4.30
C LEU A 86 -12.99 0.21 -4.94
N HIS A 87 -13.11 1.36 -4.26
CA HIS A 87 -13.74 2.56 -4.81
C HIS A 87 -12.96 3.11 -6.00
N ALA A 88 -11.64 3.31 -5.83
CA ALA A 88 -10.75 3.75 -6.91
C ALA A 88 -10.84 2.81 -8.13
N LEU A 89 -10.82 1.50 -7.89
CA LEU A 89 -10.95 0.49 -8.94
C LEU A 89 -12.28 0.59 -9.68
N HIS A 90 -13.37 0.87 -8.96
CA HIS A 90 -14.69 1.08 -9.58
C HIS A 90 -14.70 2.35 -10.43
N GLU A 91 -14.18 3.46 -9.92
CA GLU A 91 -14.05 4.71 -10.67
C GLU A 91 -13.19 4.54 -11.91
N GLY A 92 -12.10 3.77 -11.84
CA GLY A 92 -11.29 3.41 -12.99
C GLY A 92 -12.03 2.65 -14.09
N HIS A 93 -12.92 1.74 -13.70
CA HIS A 93 -13.76 1.00 -14.64
C HIS A 93 -14.90 1.87 -15.21
N THR A 94 -15.47 2.80 -14.44
CA THR A 94 -16.62 3.61 -14.89
C THR A 94 -16.25 4.95 -15.53
N ALA A 95 -15.12 5.52 -15.16
CA ALA A 95 -14.63 6.84 -15.59
C ALA A 95 -13.28 6.79 -16.34
N GLY A 96 -12.68 5.62 -16.52
CA GLY A 96 -11.45 5.41 -17.29
C GLY A 96 -10.17 5.48 -16.46
N MET A 97 -9.17 4.70 -16.88
CA MET A 97 -7.84 4.69 -16.28
C MET A 97 -6.96 5.81 -16.83
N VAL A 98 -7.00 5.98 -18.15
CA VAL A 98 -6.25 7.00 -18.86
C VAL A 98 -7.22 7.72 -19.78
N THR A 99 -7.32 9.03 -19.62
CA THR A 99 -8.16 9.89 -20.47
C THR A 99 -7.30 10.98 -21.06
N PHE A 100 -7.21 11.01 -22.39
CA PHE A 100 -6.65 12.13 -23.12
C PHE A 100 -7.78 13.11 -23.40
N GLU A 101 -7.69 14.28 -22.80
CA GLU A 101 -8.59 15.40 -23.07
C GLU A 101 -7.86 16.34 -24.04
N ASP A 102 -8.40 16.43 -25.26
CA ASP A 102 -7.82 17.13 -26.39
C ASP A 102 -6.39 16.62 -26.72
N ASN A 103 -5.55 17.48 -27.31
CA ASN A 103 -4.14 17.18 -27.59
C ASN A 103 -3.19 17.58 -26.45
N ASN A 104 -3.68 18.24 -25.40
CA ASN A 104 -2.83 18.96 -24.45
C ASN A 104 -2.90 18.42 -23.02
N THR A 105 -3.84 17.54 -22.69
CA THR A 105 -3.97 17.06 -21.30
C THR A 105 -4.19 15.56 -21.21
N VAL A 106 -3.58 14.96 -20.18
CA VAL A 106 -3.74 13.53 -19.84
C VAL A 106 -4.13 13.40 -18.39
N THR A 107 -5.32 12.86 -18.17
CA THR A 107 -5.79 12.48 -16.85
C THR A 107 -5.53 11.00 -16.63
N VAL A 108 -4.77 10.67 -15.60
CA VAL A 108 -4.39 9.30 -15.23
C VAL A 108 -4.87 8.98 -13.83
N ARG A 109 -5.39 7.78 -13.65
CA ARG A 109 -5.68 7.19 -12.34
C ARG A 109 -4.73 6.04 -12.07
N ASP A 110 -3.96 6.14 -11.00
CA ASP A 110 -3.15 5.02 -10.51
C ASP A 110 -4.08 3.98 -9.88
N LEU A 111 -4.22 2.85 -10.58
CA LEU A 111 -4.97 1.67 -10.13
C LEU A 111 -4.07 0.43 -10.03
N SER A 112 -2.77 0.63 -9.87
CA SER A 112 -1.81 -0.47 -9.85
C SER A 112 -2.24 -1.56 -8.86
N ALA A 113 -2.20 -2.82 -9.30
CA ALA A 113 -2.43 -3.98 -8.44
C ALA A 113 -1.41 -4.04 -7.29
N GLU A 114 -0.28 -3.35 -7.43
CA GLU A 114 0.71 -3.16 -6.36
C GLU A 114 0.15 -2.41 -5.17
N ASN A 115 -0.89 -1.59 -5.33
CA ASN A 115 -1.52 -0.89 -4.20
C ASN A 115 -2.09 -1.86 -3.16
N MET A 116 -2.62 -3.01 -3.57
CA MET A 116 -3.09 -4.04 -2.63
C MET A 116 -1.93 -4.71 -1.88
N LYS A 117 -0.80 -4.95 -2.58
CA LYS A 117 0.45 -5.45 -1.99
C LYS A 117 1.02 -4.44 -0.99
N SER A 118 1.00 -3.16 -1.33
CA SER A 118 1.43 -2.07 -0.44
C SER A 118 0.59 -2.00 0.84
N ILE A 119 -0.75 -2.12 0.74
CA ILE A 119 -1.62 -2.20 1.93
C ILE A 119 -1.20 -3.37 2.83
N PHE A 120 -0.98 -4.57 2.25
CA PHE A 120 -0.52 -5.72 3.01
C PHE A 120 0.83 -5.47 3.70
N TRP A 121 1.81 -4.90 3.00
CA TRP A 121 3.12 -4.61 3.60
C TRP A 121 3.05 -3.55 4.70
N ILE A 122 2.23 -2.52 4.55
CA ILE A 122 1.99 -1.52 5.61
C ILE A 122 1.48 -2.22 6.87
N MET A 123 0.47 -3.08 6.73
CA MET A 123 -0.09 -3.83 7.86
C MET A 123 0.89 -4.81 8.49
N ASN A 124 1.59 -5.59 7.66
CA ASN A 124 2.57 -6.56 8.12
C ASN A 124 3.72 -5.87 8.88
N SER A 125 4.21 -4.74 8.36
CA SER A 125 5.27 -3.97 9.01
C SER A 125 4.80 -3.41 10.35
N ALA A 126 3.58 -2.86 10.42
CA ALA A 126 2.99 -2.37 11.68
C ALA A 126 2.85 -3.49 12.72
N PHE A 127 2.44 -4.69 12.29
CA PHE A 127 2.37 -5.89 13.15
C PHE A 127 3.73 -6.27 13.73
N TRP A 128 4.77 -6.38 12.89
CA TRP A 128 6.11 -6.74 13.36
C TRP A 128 6.76 -5.67 14.23
N CYS A 129 6.53 -4.39 13.94
CA CYS A 129 6.94 -3.30 14.82
C CYS A 129 6.27 -3.45 16.20
N PHE A 130 4.97 -3.73 16.25
CA PHE A 130 4.27 -3.88 17.53
C PHE A 130 4.76 -5.10 18.31
N LEU A 131 4.98 -6.23 17.64
CA LEU A 131 5.57 -7.41 18.27
C LEU A 131 6.96 -7.11 18.84
N THR A 132 7.78 -6.37 18.09
CA THR A 132 9.11 -5.93 18.53
C THR A 132 9.01 -5.04 19.78
N ALA A 133 8.01 -4.16 19.85
CA ALA A 133 7.75 -3.35 21.04
C ALA A 133 7.35 -4.21 22.25
N LEU A 134 6.54 -5.25 22.08
CA LEU A 134 6.23 -6.17 23.18
C LEU A 134 7.45 -6.97 23.64
N VAL A 135 8.25 -7.48 22.69
CA VAL A 135 9.48 -8.22 22.99
C VAL A 135 10.50 -7.35 23.72
N GLY A 136 10.61 -6.07 23.35
CA GLY A 136 11.48 -5.11 24.03
C GLY A 136 11.10 -4.87 25.49
N LEU A 137 9.86 -5.15 25.90
CA LEU A 137 9.41 -5.03 27.28
C LEU A 137 9.62 -6.31 28.12
N VAL A 138 9.92 -7.45 27.49
CA VAL A 138 10.15 -8.74 28.18
C VAL A 138 11.29 -8.69 29.20
N PRO A 139 12.44 -8.04 28.95
CA PRO A 139 13.53 -7.93 29.92
C PRO A 139 13.11 -7.36 31.28
N ALA A 140 12.05 -6.54 31.35
CA ALA A 140 11.53 -6.03 32.62
C ALA A 140 11.03 -7.14 33.55
N ILE A 141 10.59 -8.28 33.01
CA ILE A 141 10.21 -9.46 33.79
C ILE A 141 11.44 -10.03 34.51
N LEU A 142 12.63 -9.98 33.89
CA LEU A 142 13.86 -10.49 34.49
C LEU A 142 14.23 -9.72 35.76
N LEU A 143 14.01 -8.40 35.80
CA LEU A 143 14.25 -7.59 37.00
C LEU A 143 13.43 -8.08 38.22
N ALA A 144 12.18 -8.48 38.01
CA ALA A 144 11.34 -9.02 39.07
C ALA A 144 11.78 -10.43 39.53
N TRP A 145 12.49 -11.16 38.67
CA TRP A 145 13.03 -12.48 39.00
C TRP A 145 14.39 -12.41 39.68
N THR A 146 15.27 -11.51 39.24
CA THR A 146 16.63 -11.39 39.79
C THR A 146 16.63 -10.96 41.25
N THR A 147 15.63 -10.18 41.68
CA THR A 147 15.44 -9.77 43.09
C THR A 147 15.07 -10.92 44.03
N ARG A 148 14.69 -12.10 43.51
CA ARG A 148 14.37 -13.30 44.31
C ARG A 148 15.57 -14.23 44.51
N ILE A 149 16.75 -13.90 43.97
CA ILE A 149 17.95 -14.73 44.06
C ILE A 149 18.53 -14.64 45.49
N PRO A 150 18.71 -15.77 46.20
CA PRO A 150 19.13 -15.77 47.60
C PRO A 150 20.61 -15.38 47.80
N ILE A 151 21.43 -15.49 46.75
CA ILE A 151 22.86 -15.16 46.80
C ILE A 151 23.06 -13.68 46.44
N PRO A 152 23.54 -12.82 47.38
CA PRO A 152 23.54 -11.37 47.19
C PRO A 152 24.46 -10.89 46.06
N PHE A 153 25.63 -11.50 45.89
CA PHE A 153 26.56 -11.17 44.80
C PHE A 153 25.96 -11.49 43.42
N LEU A 154 25.34 -12.67 43.29
CA LEU A 154 24.69 -13.10 42.06
C LEU A 154 23.47 -12.23 41.74
N MET A 155 22.70 -11.84 42.78
CA MET A 155 21.58 -10.91 42.65
C MET A 155 22.03 -9.57 42.07
N VAL A 156 23.12 -8.97 42.56
CA VAL A 156 23.62 -7.67 42.06
C VAL A 156 24.02 -7.76 40.59
N ILE A 157 24.81 -8.77 40.20
CA ILE A 157 25.26 -8.94 38.81
C ILE A 157 24.08 -9.17 37.87
N THR A 158 23.20 -10.11 38.22
CA THR A 158 22.06 -10.47 37.36
C THR A 158 21.04 -9.34 37.24
N THR A 159 20.80 -8.59 38.33
CA THR A 159 19.92 -7.41 38.31
C THR A 159 20.54 -6.28 37.48
N GLY A 160 21.86 -6.06 37.58
CA GLY A 160 22.57 -5.09 36.73
C GLY A 160 22.47 -5.44 35.24
N LEU A 161 22.69 -6.71 34.89
CA LEU A 161 22.56 -7.19 33.51
C LEU A 161 21.13 -7.08 32.99
N ALA A 162 20.13 -7.47 33.81
CA ALA A 162 18.72 -7.33 33.47
C ALA A 162 18.31 -5.86 33.32
N GLY A 163 18.89 -4.95 34.11
CA GLY A 163 18.70 -3.51 33.98
C GLY A 163 19.23 -2.96 32.65
N LEU A 164 20.45 -3.35 32.25
CA LEU A 164 21.01 -2.98 30.95
C LEU A 164 20.17 -3.52 29.79
N LEU A 165 19.72 -4.78 29.88
CA LEU A 165 18.87 -5.40 28.87
C LEU A 165 17.50 -4.70 28.78
N SER A 166 16.94 -4.27 29.92
CA SER A 166 15.68 -3.52 29.98
C SER A 166 15.80 -2.13 29.37
N LEU A 167 16.91 -1.42 29.62
CA LEU A 167 17.18 -0.13 28.97
C LEU A 167 17.24 -0.27 27.45
N ALA A 168 17.99 -1.25 26.94
CA ALA A 168 18.07 -1.53 25.51
C ALA A 168 16.68 -1.90 24.93
N GLY A 169 15.93 -2.75 25.64
CA GLY A 169 14.58 -3.16 25.25
C GLY A 169 13.58 -2.00 25.21
N ILE A 170 13.65 -1.06 26.16
CA ILE A 170 12.81 0.15 26.17
C ILE A 170 13.14 1.02 24.95
N VAL A 171 14.42 1.24 24.63
CA VAL A 171 14.82 2.02 23.44
C VAL A 171 14.25 1.40 22.17
N VAL A 172 14.39 0.08 22.00
CA VAL A 172 13.82 -0.65 20.84
C VAL A 172 12.29 -0.52 20.80
N SER A 173 11.63 -0.59 21.95
CA SER A 173 10.16 -0.45 22.04
C SER A 173 9.68 0.94 21.65
N ILE A 174 10.38 1.99 22.10
CA ILE A 174 10.08 3.38 21.74
C ILE A 174 10.26 3.58 20.23
N LEU A 175 11.37 3.12 19.66
CA LEU A 175 11.62 3.23 18.21
C LEU A 175 10.54 2.52 17.40
N ALA A 176 10.16 1.30 17.81
CA ALA A 176 9.12 0.54 17.15
C ALA A 176 7.73 1.23 17.22
N LEU A 177 7.38 1.83 18.36
CA LEU A 177 6.16 2.63 18.51
C LEU A 177 6.16 3.89 17.62
N VAL A 178 7.32 4.57 17.53
CA VAL A 178 7.49 5.72 16.63
C VAL A 178 7.29 5.30 15.17
N CYS A 179 7.85 4.15 14.76
CA CYS A 179 7.62 3.60 13.41
C CYS A 179 6.14 3.32 13.13
N ILE A 180 5.38 2.80 14.11
CA ILE A 180 3.93 2.60 13.97
C ILE A 180 3.21 3.94 13.79
N LEU A 181 3.54 4.96 14.60
CA LEU A 181 2.92 6.29 14.48
C LEU A 181 3.19 6.94 13.13
N VAL A 182 4.45 6.93 12.68
CA VAL A 182 4.84 7.41 11.35
C VAL A 182 4.13 6.61 10.26
N GLY A 183 4.02 5.29 10.42
CA GLY A 183 3.28 4.40 9.53
C GLY A 183 1.79 4.73 9.45
N CYS A 184 1.14 5.04 10.58
CA CYS A 184 -0.27 5.48 10.60
C CYS A 184 -0.46 6.81 9.85
N LEU A 185 0.43 7.80 10.05
CA LEU A 185 0.39 9.07 9.32
C LEU A 185 0.63 8.87 7.82
N GLY A 186 1.61 8.04 7.46
CA GLY A 186 1.88 7.62 6.09
C GLY A 186 0.68 6.91 5.47
N GLY A 187 0.01 6.04 6.22
CA GLY A 187 -1.20 5.33 5.79
C GLY A 187 -2.38 6.27 5.52
N ILE A 188 -2.57 7.31 6.33
CA ILE A 188 -3.58 8.35 6.07
C ILE A 188 -3.26 9.14 4.80
N SER A 189 -1.99 9.52 4.62
CA SER A 189 -1.52 10.21 3.41
C SER A 189 -1.72 9.34 2.17
N PHE A 190 -1.33 8.06 2.25
CA PHE A 190 -1.53 7.06 1.21
C PHE A 190 -3.01 6.88 0.89
N CYS A 191 -3.88 6.76 1.90
CA CYS A 191 -5.33 6.66 1.73
C CYS A 191 -5.93 7.85 0.96
N ARG A 192 -5.38 9.06 1.11
CA ARG A 192 -5.83 10.25 0.38
C ARG A 192 -5.38 10.27 -1.07
N LYS A 193 -4.20 9.71 -1.36
CA LYS A 193 -3.62 9.64 -2.70
C LYS A 193 -4.08 8.41 -3.48
N LEU A 194 -4.54 7.37 -2.80
CA LEU A 194 -4.94 6.14 -3.43
C LEU A 194 -6.17 6.39 -4.31
N GLY A 195 -6.02 6.17 -5.62
CA GLY A 195 -7.05 6.41 -6.61
C GLY A 195 -7.26 7.87 -7.00
N SER A 196 -6.41 8.80 -6.56
CA SER A 196 -6.52 10.18 -7.04
C SER A 196 -6.19 10.26 -8.52
N SER A 197 -7.06 10.93 -9.29
CA SER A 197 -6.76 11.29 -10.66
C SER A 197 -5.76 12.44 -10.69
N HIS A 198 -4.70 12.28 -11.48
CA HIS A 198 -3.75 13.34 -11.77
C HIS A 198 -3.88 13.76 -13.23
N THR A 199 -4.06 15.05 -13.46
CA THR A 199 -4.13 15.63 -14.80
C THR A 199 -2.79 16.32 -15.11
N TYR A 200 -2.15 15.85 -16.16
CA TYR A 200 -0.87 16.36 -16.65
C TYR A 200 -1.09 17.19 -17.91
N GLN A 201 -0.34 18.27 -18.05
CA GLN A 201 -0.25 18.99 -19.31
C GLN A 201 0.80 18.34 -20.20
N LEU A 202 0.42 17.93 -21.40
CA LEU A 202 1.33 17.45 -22.44
C LEU A 202 2.01 18.65 -23.12
N ASN A 203 2.95 19.26 -22.40
CA ASN A 203 3.87 20.25 -22.94
C ASN A 203 5.29 19.65 -22.97
N GLY A 204 6.27 20.35 -23.54
CA GLY A 204 7.68 19.88 -23.60
C GLY A 204 8.38 19.64 -22.26
N GLN A 205 7.67 19.72 -21.12
CA GLN A 205 8.16 19.37 -19.79
C GLN A 205 7.61 18.03 -19.28
N ALA A 206 6.55 17.49 -19.89
CA ALA A 206 5.99 16.20 -19.52
C ALA A 206 6.82 15.08 -20.13
N THR A 207 7.36 14.19 -19.31
CA THR A 207 7.97 12.96 -19.81
C THR A 207 7.02 11.79 -19.60
N ILE A 208 6.63 11.17 -20.69
CA ILE A 208 6.03 9.84 -20.68
C ILE A 208 7.20 8.84 -20.73
N ARG A 209 7.05 7.60 -20.28
CA ARG A 209 8.00 6.47 -20.49
C ARG A 209 7.23 5.16 -20.47
N ILE A 210 7.66 4.17 -21.25
CA ILE A 210 7.06 2.83 -21.21
C ILE A 210 8.17 1.80 -20.96
N ASP A 211 8.25 1.34 -19.71
CA ASP A 211 9.17 0.27 -19.32
C ASP A 211 8.37 -0.97 -18.90
N ASN A 212 8.67 -2.14 -19.46
CA ASN A 212 8.03 -3.41 -19.07
C ASN A 212 6.48 -3.34 -19.00
N PHE A 213 5.84 -2.68 -19.97
CA PHE A 213 4.40 -2.43 -20.00
C PHE A 213 3.85 -1.55 -18.85
N VAL A 214 4.70 -0.78 -18.19
CA VAL A 214 4.29 0.27 -17.26
C VAL A 214 4.46 1.62 -17.94
N LEU A 215 3.36 2.33 -18.14
CA LEU A 215 3.33 3.71 -18.62
C LEU A 215 3.58 4.65 -17.43
N THR A 216 4.75 5.26 -17.42
CA THR A 216 5.14 6.27 -16.44
C THR A 216 4.91 7.66 -17.03
N ILE A 217 4.28 8.55 -16.27
CA ILE A 217 4.10 9.95 -16.66
C ILE A 217 4.66 10.82 -15.53
N SER A 218 5.64 11.64 -15.87
CA SER A 218 6.29 12.58 -14.97
C SER A 218 6.17 14.01 -15.49
N TYR A 219 5.97 14.95 -14.57
CA TYR A 219 5.86 16.38 -14.86
C TYR A 219 6.47 17.17 -13.71
N PRO A 220 7.30 18.22 -13.96
CA PRO A 220 7.95 18.98 -12.90
C PRO A 220 6.96 19.56 -11.89
N GLY A 221 7.15 19.23 -10.61
CA GLY A 221 6.30 19.72 -9.51
C GLY A 221 5.00 18.95 -9.28
N ASN A 222 4.70 17.93 -10.10
CA ASN A 222 3.58 17.01 -9.90
C ASN A 222 4.07 15.62 -9.49
N PRO A 223 3.26 14.83 -8.75
CA PRO A 223 3.59 13.44 -8.47
C PRO A 223 3.68 12.64 -9.77
N GLU A 224 4.57 11.65 -9.80
CA GLU A 224 4.69 10.71 -10.92
C GLU A 224 3.52 9.72 -10.90
N SER A 225 2.94 9.45 -12.07
CA SER A 225 1.87 8.43 -12.23
C SER A 225 2.42 7.21 -12.94
N LEU A 226 2.08 6.04 -12.42
CA LEU A 226 2.44 4.74 -12.98
C LEU A 226 1.16 3.99 -13.37
N VAL A 227 1.08 3.57 -14.63
CA VAL A 227 -0.06 2.82 -15.16
C VAL A 227 0.42 1.50 -15.73
N ASP A 228 0.05 0.40 -15.09
CA ASP A 228 0.28 -0.93 -15.66
C ASP A 228 -0.68 -1.15 -16.85
N LEU A 229 -0.12 -1.24 -18.06
CA LEU A 229 -0.87 -1.42 -19.30
C LEU A 229 -1.55 -2.79 -19.38
N ASN A 230 -1.10 -3.78 -18.59
CA ASN A 230 -1.74 -5.11 -18.52
C ASN A 230 -3.13 -5.06 -17.86
N LEU A 231 -3.47 -3.93 -17.25
CA LEU A 231 -4.80 -3.67 -16.68
C LEU A 231 -5.81 -3.29 -17.77
N LEU A 232 -5.37 -2.74 -18.90
CA LEU A 232 -6.22 -2.37 -20.02
C LEU A 232 -6.67 -3.60 -20.82
N SER A 233 -7.74 -3.47 -21.61
CA SER A 233 -8.10 -4.50 -22.58
C SER A 233 -7.03 -4.56 -23.68
N SER A 234 -6.82 -5.72 -24.32
CA SER A 234 -5.80 -5.82 -25.40
C SER A 234 -6.05 -4.84 -26.54
N GLU A 235 -7.32 -4.53 -26.83
CA GLU A 235 -7.71 -3.54 -27.82
C GLU A 235 -7.39 -2.11 -27.35
N ASP A 236 -7.76 -1.75 -26.12
CA ASP A 236 -7.46 -0.43 -25.54
C ASP A 236 -5.96 -0.21 -25.37
N GLN A 237 -5.23 -1.25 -25.01
CA GLN A 237 -3.78 -1.25 -24.92
C GLN A 237 -3.16 -0.91 -26.28
N ARG A 238 -3.58 -1.60 -27.35
CA ARG A 238 -3.10 -1.34 -28.71
C ARG A 238 -3.49 0.06 -29.17
N GLN A 239 -4.72 0.49 -28.93
CA GLN A 239 -5.19 1.83 -29.33
C GLN A 239 -4.44 2.94 -28.57
N LEU A 240 -4.16 2.74 -27.28
CA LEU A 240 -3.36 3.67 -26.48
C LEU A 240 -1.93 3.77 -27.00
N LEU A 241 -1.28 2.63 -27.26
CA LEU A 241 0.09 2.59 -27.79
C LEU A 241 0.17 3.20 -29.20
N ALA A 242 -0.80 2.90 -30.06
CA ALA A 242 -0.89 3.48 -31.40
C ALA A 242 -1.15 4.99 -31.35
N LEU A 243 -1.99 5.46 -30.43
CA LEU A 243 -2.26 6.88 -30.23
C LEU A 243 -1.01 7.60 -29.72
N LEU A 244 -0.30 7.03 -28.74
CA LEU A 244 0.96 7.56 -28.24
C LEU A 244 2.03 7.62 -29.35
N HIS A 245 2.17 6.57 -30.15
CA HIS A 245 3.11 6.54 -31.27
C HIS A 245 2.78 7.59 -32.34
N LYS A 246 1.51 7.71 -32.72
CA LYS A 246 1.08 8.72 -33.70
C LYS A 246 1.35 10.13 -33.19
N ARG A 247 0.93 10.40 -31.95
CA ARG A 247 1.11 11.69 -31.28
C ARG A 247 2.59 12.06 -31.11
N TRP A 248 3.45 11.08 -30.86
CA TRP A 248 4.91 11.25 -30.85
C TRP A 248 5.47 11.72 -32.20
N VAL A 249 5.10 11.00 -33.26
CA VAL A 249 5.58 11.26 -34.62
C VAL A 249 5.08 12.61 -35.11
N ASP A 250 3.80 12.92 -34.88
CA ASP A 250 3.16 14.18 -35.27
C ASP A 250 3.69 15.39 -34.49
N ALA A 251 4.24 15.19 -33.29
CA ALA A 251 4.80 16.25 -32.44
C ALA A 251 6.28 16.53 -32.66
N GLU A 252 6.89 16.02 -33.75
CA GLU A 252 8.33 16.17 -34.04
C GLU A 252 9.24 15.80 -32.84
N GLN A 253 8.83 14.83 -32.00
CA GLN A 253 9.59 14.42 -30.81
C GLN A 253 9.75 15.52 -29.73
N VAL A 254 8.96 16.60 -29.78
CA VAL A 254 9.11 17.76 -28.87
C VAL A 254 8.73 17.43 -27.42
N TRP A 255 7.86 16.44 -27.20
CA TRP A 255 7.37 16.09 -25.87
C TRP A 255 8.29 15.16 -25.10
N ASN A 256 9.06 14.34 -25.81
CA ASN A 256 10.12 13.50 -25.26
C ASN A 256 10.96 13.02 -26.46
N PRO A 257 12.31 13.09 -26.43
CA PRO A 257 13.15 12.60 -27.54
C PRO A 257 13.55 11.12 -27.43
N THR A 258 13.31 10.42 -26.31
CA THR A 258 13.90 9.09 -26.03
C THR A 258 12.98 7.87 -26.18
N LEU A 259 11.71 8.06 -26.50
CA LEU A 259 10.63 7.09 -26.30
C LEU A 259 10.04 6.51 -27.60
N GLY A 260 10.73 6.72 -28.72
CA GLY A 260 10.39 6.13 -30.02
C GLY A 260 10.57 4.60 -30.09
N GLU A 261 11.70 4.06 -29.64
CA GLU A 261 11.95 2.60 -29.72
C GLU A 261 11.11 1.78 -28.74
N GLU A 262 10.84 2.33 -27.55
CA GLU A 262 10.08 1.66 -26.47
C GLU A 262 8.61 1.44 -26.84
N ILE A 263 7.93 2.42 -27.47
CA ILE A 263 6.54 2.24 -27.92
C ILE A 263 6.48 1.20 -29.05
N ALA A 264 7.41 1.26 -30.02
CA ALA A 264 7.42 0.33 -31.15
C ALA A 264 7.58 -1.12 -30.68
N GLN A 265 8.47 -1.36 -29.71
CA GLN A 265 8.65 -2.68 -29.09
C GLN A 265 7.40 -3.13 -28.30
N ALA A 266 6.78 -2.23 -27.52
CA ALA A 266 5.56 -2.54 -26.79
C ALA A 266 4.37 -2.83 -27.72
N LEU A 267 4.27 -2.12 -28.85
CA LEU A 267 3.25 -2.32 -29.88
C LEU A 267 3.43 -3.68 -30.58
N GLU A 268 4.65 -4.01 -31.00
CA GLU A 268 4.96 -5.30 -31.63
C GLU A 268 4.70 -6.48 -30.67
N ALA A 269 5.06 -6.33 -29.39
CA ALA A 269 4.78 -7.34 -28.37
C ALA A 269 3.27 -7.51 -28.10
N SER A 270 2.48 -6.43 -28.12
CA SER A 270 1.02 -6.47 -28.00
C SER A 270 0.37 -7.17 -29.21
N GLU A 271 0.84 -6.89 -30.43
CA GLU A 271 0.34 -7.54 -31.66
C GLU A 271 0.60 -9.05 -31.67
N ARG A 272 1.78 -9.48 -31.21
CA ARG A 272 2.10 -10.91 -31.07
C ARG A 272 1.19 -11.61 -30.07
N LEU A 273 0.80 -10.96 -28.97
CA LEU A 273 -0.13 -11.54 -27.98
C LEU A 273 -1.53 -11.75 -28.55
N MET A 274 -1.99 -10.90 -29.47
CA MET A 274 -3.26 -11.08 -30.17
C MET A 274 -3.25 -12.21 -31.21
N GLN A 275 -2.10 -12.54 -31.80
CA GLN A 275 -1.99 -13.64 -32.76
C GLN A 275 -2.00 -15.03 -32.11
N VAL A 276 -1.76 -15.09 -30.79
CA VAL A 276 -1.67 -16.33 -30.00
C VAL A 276 -2.95 -16.60 -29.20
N ALA A 277 -3.80 -15.59 -28.98
CA ALA A 277 -5.08 -15.68 -28.27
C ALA A 277 -6.25 -16.01 -29.20
#